data_AF-A0A3D2M7Z8-F1
#
_entry.id   AF-A0A3D2M7Z8-F1
#
_cell.length_a   1.000
_cell.length_b   1.000
_cell.length_c   1.000
_cell.angle_alpha   90.00
_cell.angle_beta   90.00
_cell.angle_gamma   90.00
#
_symmetry.space_group_name_H-M   'P 1'
#
loop_
_entity.id
_entity.type
_entity.pdbx_description
1 polymer ?
#
loop_
_entity_poly.entity_id
_entity_poly.type
_entity_poly.pdbx_seq_one_letter_code
_entity_poly.pdbx_strand_id
1 'polypeptide(L)'
;LARQLRRFRSRQQVRIIWRDLTRQADLSETCGDLSDMADACIDLAYLWLYARHCEQFGVPTGRRTGQAQQMVILGMGKLGARELNLSSDIDLIFGYPEGGETVGAKRSLDNQEFFVRLGQRLIKALDAPTVDGFVFRVDMRLRP
;
A
#
# COMPACT_ATOMS: atom_id res chain seq x y z
N LEU A 1 -0.68 5.19 -12.52
CA LEU A 1 -0.18 4.51 -11.31
C LEU A 1 0.10 3.02 -11.54
N ALA A 2 -0.92 2.17 -11.72
CA ALA A 2 -0.81 0.71 -11.71
C ALA A 2 0.29 0.11 -12.63
N ARG A 3 0.38 0.56 -13.88
CA ARG A 3 1.43 0.15 -14.84
C ARG A 3 2.85 0.50 -14.36
N GLN A 4 3.02 1.68 -13.77
CA GLN A 4 4.34 2.15 -13.32
C GLN A 4 4.82 1.36 -12.09
N LEU A 5 3.93 1.06 -11.14
CA LEU A 5 4.24 0.20 -10.00
C LEU A 5 4.68 -1.19 -10.46
N ARG A 6 4.00 -1.79 -11.45
CA ARG A 6 4.37 -3.10 -11.99
C ARG A 6 5.74 -3.09 -12.65
N ARG A 7 6.02 -2.08 -13.50
CA ARG A 7 7.35 -1.91 -14.12
C ARG A 7 8.46 -1.72 -13.09
N PHE A 8 8.20 -0.93 -12.04
CA PHE A 8 9.12 -0.75 -10.93
C PHE A 8 9.39 -2.07 -10.21
N ARG A 9 8.34 -2.80 -9.81
CA ARG A 9 8.45 -4.13 -9.19
C ARG A 9 9.25 -5.08 -10.06
N SER A 10 8.93 -5.21 -11.35
CA SER A 10 9.67 -6.11 -12.26
C SER A 10 11.15 -5.74 -12.33
N ARG A 11 11.49 -4.45 -12.45
CA ARG A 11 12.89 -4.00 -12.48
C ARG A 11 13.62 -4.30 -11.18
N GLN A 12 13.01 -4.03 -10.03
CA GLN A 12 13.62 -4.29 -8.73
C GLN A 12 13.75 -5.79 -8.47
N GLN A 13 12.75 -6.58 -8.82
CA GLN A 13 12.77 -8.03 -8.67
C GLN A 13 13.90 -8.66 -9.51
N VAL A 14 14.13 -8.20 -10.74
CA VAL A 14 15.29 -8.64 -11.54
C VAL A 14 16.61 -8.29 -10.85
N ARG A 15 16.74 -7.06 -10.33
CA ARG A 15 17.93 -6.63 -9.58
C ARG A 15 18.19 -7.54 -8.36
N ILE A 16 17.17 -7.78 -7.54
CA ILE A 16 17.27 -8.56 -6.31
C ILE A 16 17.63 -10.01 -6.63
N ILE A 17 16.91 -10.64 -7.57
CA ILE A 17 17.19 -12.01 -8.02
C ILE A 17 18.61 -12.13 -8.57
N TRP A 18 19.07 -11.14 -9.35
CA TRP A 18 20.43 -11.15 -9.87
C TRP A 18 21.48 -11.15 -8.76
N ARG A 19 21.30 -10.31 -7.73
CA ARG A 19 22.22 -10.24 -6.58
C ARG A 19 22.26 -11.56 -5.81
N ASP A 20 21.11 -12.19 -5.59
CA ASP A 20 21.00 -13.49 -4.93
C ASP A 20 21.70 -14.59 -5.75
N LEU A 21 21.37 -14.70 -7.05
CA LEU A 21 21.97 -15.71 -7.94
C LEU A 21 23.48 -15.57 -8.10
N THR A 22 23.99 -14.34 -8.09
CA THR A 22 25.43 -14.05 -8.19
C THR A 22 26.14 -14.04 -6.84
N ARG A 23 25.43 -14.36 -5.75
CA ARG A 23 25.94 -14.38 -4.36
C ARG A 23 26.53 -13.03 -3.90
N GLN A 24 25.97 -11.93 -4.41
CA GLN A 24 26.29 -10.55 -4.02
C GLN A 24 25.41 -10.02 -2.87
N ALA A 25 24.42 -10.80 -2.44
CA ALA A 25 23.59 -10.56 -1.28
C ALA A 25 23.39 -11.89 -0.56
N ASP A 26 23.27 -11.87 0.77
CA ASP A 26 22.82 -13.04 1.53
C ASP A 26 21.29 -13.11 1.58
N LEU A 27 20.77 -14.16 2.21
CA LEU A 27 19.32 -14.38 2.33
C LEU A 27 18.64 -13.25 3.12
N SER A 28 19.27 -12.77 4.19
CA SER A 28 18.71 -11.71 5.04
C SER A 28 18.59 -10.41 4.26
N GLU A 29 19.64 -10.05 3.51
CA GLU A 29 19.66 -8.88 2.66
C GLU A 29 18.64 -8.99 1.52
N THR A 30 18.51 -10.17 0.91
CA THR A 30 17.52 -10.43 -0.15
C THR A 30 16.08 -10.28 0.35
N CYS A 31 15.78 -10.85 1.53
CA CYS A 31 14.47 -10.68 2.16
C CYS A 31 14.20 -9.23 2.54
N GLY A 32 15.20 -8.53 3.08
CA GLY A 32 15.13 -7.10 3.39
C GLY A 32 14.83 -6.25 2.16
N ASP A 33 15.56 -6.47 1.06
CA ASP A 33 15.34 -5.78 -0.22
C ASP A 33 13.92 -6.02 -0.77
N LEU A 34 13.36 -7.22 -0.59
CA LEU A 34 11.99 -7.54 -1.00
C LEU A 34 10.95 -6.82 -0.13
N SER A 35 11.17 -6.78 1.19
CA SER A 35 10.35 -6.03 2.14
C SER A 35 10.37 -4.53 1.85
N ASP A 36 11.56 -3.94 1.66
CA ASP A 36 11.70 -2.52 1.33
C ASP A 36 11.05 -2.18 -0.03
N MET A 37 11.13 -3.08 -1.01
CA MET A 37 10.41 -2.93 -2.28
C MET A 37 8.89 -2.93 -2.08
N ALA A 38 8.36 -3.77 -1.19
CA ALA A 38 6.94 -3.82 -0.88
C ALA A 38 6.46 -2.54 -0.21
N ASP A 39 7.17 -2.08 0.83
CA ASP A 39 6.86 -0.83 1.54
C ASP A 39 6.85 0.36 0.57
N ALA A 40 7.89 0.49 -0.27
CA ALA A 40 7.95 1.57 -1.26
C ALA A 40 6.79 1.52 -2.26
N CYS A 41 6.34 0.34 -2.68
CA CYS A 41 5.18 0.21 -3.58
C CYS A 41 3.87 0.60 -2.89
N ILE A 42 3.68 0.21 -1.62
CA ILE A 42 2.50 0.53 -0.82
C ILE A 42 2.43 2.05 -0.59
N ASP A 43 3.52 2.67 -0.15
CA ASP A 43 3.59 4.10 0.13
C ASP A 43 3.32 4.94 -1.11
N LEU A 44 3.99 4.64 -2.22
CA LEU A 44 3.79 5.37 -3.48
C LEU A 44 2.36 5.21 -4.01
N ALA A 45 1.78 4.02 -3.87
CA ALA A 45 0.40 3.78 -4.27
C ALA A 45 -0.57 4.56 -3.38
N TYR A 46 -0.37 4.52 -2.06
CA TYR A 46 -1.18 5.21 -1.08
C TYR A 46 -1.15 6.72 -1.29
N LEU A 47 0.03 7.34 -1.32
CA LEU A 47 0.19 8.79 -1.47
C LEU A 47 -0.46 9.29 -2.77
N TRP A 48 -0.25 8.57 -3.88
CA TRP A 48 -0.84 8.93 -5.16
C TRP A 48 -2.37 8.81 -5.16
N LEU A 49 -2.92 7.76 -4.54
CA LEU A 49 -4.36 7.55 -4.46
C LEU A 49 -5.02 8.53 -3.50
N TYR A 50 -4.42 8.77 -2.33
CA TYR A 50 -4.95 9.67 -1.30
C TYR A 50 -5.12 11.09 -1.84
N ALA A 51 -4.10 11.65 -2.48
CA ALA A 51 -4.15 13.00 -3.05
C ALA A 51 -5.34 13.17 -4.02
N ARG A 52 -5.51 12.22 -4.94
CA ARG A 52 -6.61 12.24 -5.93
C ARG A 52 -7.97 11.94 -5.31
N HIS A 53 -8.00 11.15 -4.24
CA HIS A 53 -9.23 10.90 -3.50
C HIS A 53 -9.68 12.16 -2.76
N CYS A 54 -8.72 12.93 -2.22
CA CYS A 54 -8.99 14.24 -1.62
C CYS A 54 -9.46 15.26 -2.65
N GLU A 55 -8.88 15.30 -3.85
CA GLU A 55 -9.38 16.16 -4.94
C GLU A 55 -10.84 15.84 -5.30
N GLN A 56 -11.22 14.57 -5.26
CA GLN A 56 -12.55 14.11 -5.65
C GLN A 56 -13.60 14.30 -4.54
N PHE A 57 -13.24 14.05 -3.28
CA PHE A 57 -14.18 13.93 -2.16
C PHE A 57 -13.88 14.87 -0.99
N GLY A 58 -12.83 15.70 -1.06
CA GLY A 58 -12.39 16.55 0.04
C GLY A 58 -11.42 15.83 0.97
N VAL A 59 -10.82 16.58 1.88
CA VAL A 59 -9.81 16.08 2.82
C VAL A 59 -10.50 15.51 4.06
N PRO A 60 -10.33 14.21 4.38
CA PRO A 60 -10.91 13.62 5.59
C PRO A 60 -10.37 14.35 6.82
N THR A 61 -11.26 14.94 7.62
CA THR A 61 -10.89 15.79 8.75
C THR A 61 -11.50 15.22 10.03
N GLY A 62 -10.71 15.16 11.10
CA GLY A 62 -11.11 14.57 12.37
C GLY A 62 -12.13 15.46 13.08
N ARG A 63 -13.22 14.85 13.59
CA ARG A 63 -14.29 15.60 14.26
C ARG A 63 -13.82 16.31 15.53
N ARG A 64 -12.91 15.68 16.28
CA ARG A 64 -12.46 16.18 17.58
C ARG A 64 -11.23 17.07 17.45
N THR A 65 -10.30 16.71 16.58
CA THR A 65 -9.04 17.44 16.40
C THR A 65 -9.14 18.57 15.38
N GLY A 66 -10.08 18.49 14.43
CA GLY A 66 -10.11 19.40 13.27
C GLY A 66 -8.93 19.23 12.32
N GLN A 67 -8.13 18.17 12.48
CA GLN A 67 -6.92 17.92 11.69
C GLN A 67 -7.19 16.95 10.55
N ALA A 68 -6.41 17.07 9.47
CA ALA A 68 -6.46 16.14 8.35
C ALA A 68 -6.07 14.72 8.82
N GLN A 69 -6.87 13.73 8.43
CA GLN A 69 -6.67 12.33 8.78
C GLN A 69 -5.91 11.62 7.66
N GLN A 70 -5.04 10.69 8.05
CA GLN A 70 -4.29 9.81 7.15
C GLN A 70 -4.64 8.35 7.47
N MET A 71 -4.58 7.50 6.45
CA MET A 71 -4.70 6.06 6.63
C MET A 71 -3.38 5.51 7.15
N VAL A 72 -3.42 4.75 8.23
CA VAL A 72 -2.31 3.95 8.73
C VAL A 72 -2.41 2.57 8.08
N ILE A 73 -1.31 2.10 7.50
CA ILE A 73 -1.20 0.78 6.88
C ILE A 73 -0.21 -0.03 7.70
N LEU A 74 -0.67 -1.12 8.29
CA LEU A 74 0.15 -2.03 9.08
C LEU A 74 0.46 -3.27 8.25
N GLY A 75 1.75 -3.49 7.98
CA GLY A 75 2.25 -4.73 7.42
C GLY A 75 2.35 -5.81 8.50
N MET A 76 1.68 -6.92 8.30
CA MET A 76 1.67 -8.06 9.23
C MET A 76 2.52 -9.21 8.68
N GLY A 77 2.68 -10.27 9.49
CA GLY A 77 3.37 -11.49 9.08
C GLY A 77 4.80 -11.22 8.60
N LYS A 78 5.16 -11.79 7.45
CA LYS A 78 6.51 -11.64 6.87
C LYS A 78 6.86 -10.22 6.47
N LEU A 79 5.88 -9.43 6.02
CA LEU A 79 6.11 -8.02 5.70
C LEU A 79 6.46 -7.26 6.98
N GLY A 80 5.66 -7.42 8.04
CA GLY A 80 5.92 -6.79 9.34
C GLY A 80 7.23 -7.22 9.99
N ALA A 81 7.68 -8.45 9.74
CA ALA A 81 8.96 -8.98 10.20
C ALA A 81 10.17 -8.59 9.32
N ARG A 82 9.95 -7.90 8.18
CA ARG A 82 10.97 -7.63 7.15
C ARG A 82 11.62 -8.89 6.57
N GLU A 83 10.84 -9.96 6.43
CA GLU A 83 11.27 -11.27 5.96
C GLU A 83 10.46 -11.74 4.73
N LEU A 84 10.11 -10.82 3.82
CA LEU A 84 9.39 -11.19 2.60
C LEU A 84 10.22 -12.12 1.72
N ASN A 85 9.53 -13.06 1.08
CA ASN A 85 10.09 -13.87 0.01
C ASN A 85 9.39 -13.59 -1.33
N LEU A 86 9.97 -14.06 -2.44
CA LEU A 86 9.52 -13.75 -3.81
C LEU A 86 8.05 -14.11 -4.11
N SER A 87 7.49 -15.09 -3.39
CA SER A 87 6.13 -15.59 -3.60
C SER A 87 5.17 -15.25 -2.46
N SER A 88 5.58 -14.40 -1.50
CA SER A 88 4.74 -14.06 -0.35
C SER A 88 3.62 -13.12 -0.75
N ASP A 89 2.45 -13.37 -0.17
CA ASP A 89 1.39 -12.37 -0.09
C ASP A 89 1.78 -11.31 0.95
N ILE A 90 1.23 -10.10 0.83
CA ILE A 90 1.38 -9.04 1.84
C ILE A 90 0.12 -8.96 2.69
N ASP A 91 0.27 -9.22 3.98
CA ASP A 91 -0.80 -9.13 4.96
C ASP A 91 -0.94 -7.69 5.45
N LEU A 92 -2.08 -7.04 5.22
CA LEU A 92 -2.28 -5.63 5.56
C LEU A 92 -3.50 -5.40 6.48
N ILE A 93 -3.34 -4.47 7.42
CA ILE A 93 -4.45 -3.89 8.20
C ILE A 93 -4.47 -2.39 7.97
N PHE A 94 -5.66 -1.84 7.73
CA PHE A 94 -5.87 -0.40 7.57
C PHE A 94 -6.58 0.19 8.78
N GLY A 95 -6.10 1.34 9.24
CA GLY A 95 -6.72 2.12 10.30
C GLY A 95 -6.62 3.62 10.02
N TYR A 96 -7.28 4.42 10.84
CA TYR A 96 -7.14 5.87 10.85
C TYR A 96 -7.44 6.39 12.26
N PRO A 97 -6.89 7.55 12.68
CA PRO A 97 -6.88 7.94 14.09
C PRO A 97 -8.27 8.21 14.69
N GLU A 98 -9.14 8.94 13.98
CA GLU A 98 -10.47 9.26 14.47
C GLU A 98 -11.50 9.50 13.35
N GLY A 99 -12.78 9.32 13.70
CA GLY A 99 -13.91 9.61 12.82
C GLY A 99 -14.11 11.11 12.55
N GLY A 100 -14.93 11.40 11.55
CA GLY A 100 -15.17 12.76 11.08
C GLY A 100 -15.68 12.75 9.66
N GLU A 101 -15.46 13.85 8.96
CA GLU A 101 -16.02 14.09 7.64
C GLU A 101 -15.01 14.75 6.72
N THR A 102 -15.18 14.56 5.41
CA THR A 102 -14.35 15.21 4.40
C THR A 102 -14.71 16.69 4.23
N VAL A 103 -13.70 17.56 4.18
CA VAL A 103 -13.86 19.01 4.00
C VAL A 103 -13.34 19.44 2.64
N GLY A 104 -14.03 20.38 1.98
CA GLY A 104 -13.59 20.99 0.71
C GLY A 104 -14.20 20.39 -0.57
N ALA A 105 -15.15 19.46 -0.46
CA ALA A 105 -15.94 18.98 -1.59
C ALA A 105 -17.42 19.41 -1.50
N LYS A 106 -18.12 19.39 -2.65
CA LYS A 106 -19.56 19.73 -2.74
C LYS A 106 -20.44 18.83 -1.88
N ARG A 107 -20.05 17.56 -1.72
CA ARG A 107 -20.75 16.57 -0.89
C ARG A 107 -19.73 15.97 0.07
N SER A 108 -19.98 16.15 1.36
CA SER A 108 -19.21 15.52 2.43
C SER A 108 -19.42 14.01 2.44
N LEU A 109 -18.37 13.25 2.74
CA LEU A 109 -18.38 11.84 3.06
C LEU A 109 -17.96 11.65 4.51
N ASP A 110 -18.51 10.62 5.15
CA ASP A 110 -17.99 10.11 6.41
C ASP A 110 -16.56 9.55 6.20
N ASN A 111 -15.66 9.78 7.15
CA ASN A 111 -14.27 9.32 7.05
C ASN A 111 -14.17 7.80 6.89
N GLN A 112 -15.05 7.01 7.51
CA GLN A 112 -15.10 5.55 7.29
C GLN A 112 -15.38 5.23 5.82
N GLU A 113 -16.36 5.90 5.22
CA GLU A 113 -16.71 5.70 3.81
C GLU A 113 -15.54 6.09 2.89
N PHE A 114 -14.88 7.21 3.18
CA PHE A 114 -13.69 7.67 2.46
C PHE A 114 -12.56 6.64 2.52
N PHE A 115 -12.16 6.18 3.72
CA PHE A 115 -11.03 5.27 3.89
C PHE A 115 -11.33 3.85 3.40
N VAL A 116 -12.57 3.37 3.50
CA VAL A 116 -12.97 2.07 2.90
C VAL A 116 -12.80 2.11 1.39
N ARG A 117 -13.25 3.18 0.72
CA ARG A 117 -13.09 3.35 -0.73
C ARG A 117 -11.63 3.48 -1.14
N LEU A 118 -10.85 4.24 -0.37
CA LEU A 118 -9.42 4.39 -0.60
C LEU A 118 -8.68 3.06 -0.45
N GLY A 119 -8.95 2.30 0.61
CA GLY A 119 -8.38 0.98 0.85
C GLY A 119 -8.69 -0.01 -0.27
N GLN A 120 -9.94 -0.05 -0.76
CA GLN A 120 -10.32 -0.88 -1.92
C GLN A 120 -9.55 -0.48 -3.19
N ARG A 121 -9.35 0.82 -3.43
CA ARG A 121 -8.57 1.31 -4.57
C ARG A 121 -7.09 0.94 -4.44
N LEU A 122 -6.53 1.00 -3.23
CA LEU A 122 -5.15 0.61 -2.94
C LEU A 122 -4.94 -0.89 -3.20
N ILE A 123 -5.79 -1.75 -2.63
CA ILE A 123 -5.76 -3.20 -2.87
C ILE A 123 -5.82 -3.48 -4.37
N LYS A 124 -6.75 -2.85 -5.09
CA LYS A 124 -6.87 -3.03 -6.54
C LYS A 124 -5.62 -2.57 -7.32
N ALA A 125 -4.97 -1.49 -6.89
CA ALA A 125 -3.76 -1.01 -7.56
C ALA A 125 -2.59 -2.01 -7.45
N LEU A 126 -2.51 -2.69 -6.30
CA LEU A 126 -1.45 -3.64 -5.95
C LEU A 126 -1.72 -5.05 -6.51
N ASP A 127 -2.92 -5.58 -6.33
CA ASP A 127 -3.24 -7.00 -6.55
C ASP A 127 -3.83 -7.32 -7.93
N ALA A 128 -4.53 -6.36 -8.56
CA ALA A 128 -5.29 -6.67 -9.77
C ALA A 128 -4.40 -7.27 -10.90
N PRO A 129 -4.74 -8.44 -11.47
CA PRO A 129 -3.97 -9.01 -12.56
C PRO A 129 -4.14 -8.18 -13.84
N THR A 130 -3.03 -7.93 -14.53
CA THR A 130 -3.00 -7.21 -15.81
C THR A 130 -2.03 -7.91 -16.78
N VAL A 131 -1.92 -7.41 -18.01
CA VAL A 131 -0.90 -7.88 -18.98
C VAL A 131 0.54 -7.71 -18.45
N ASP A 132 0.76 -6.71 -17.58
CA ASP A 132 2.04 -6.47 -16.91
C ASP A 132 2.17 -7.25 -15.57
N GLY A 133 1.26 -8.22 -15.31
CA GLY A 133 1.17 -8.94 -14.04
C GLY A 133 0.50 -8.13 -12.93
N PHE A 134 0.97 -8.32 -11.70
CA PHE A 134 0.49 -7.68 -10.46
C PHE A 134 1.68 -7.15 -9.63
N VAL A 135 1.45 -6.27 -8.65
CA VAL A 135 2.51 -5.71 -7.79
C VAL A 135 2.78 -6.64 -6.60
N PHE A 136 1.75 -6.92 -5.81
CA PHE A 136 1.76 -7.92 -4.73
C PHE A 136 0.34 -8.46 -4.56
N ARG A 137 0.23 -9.73 -4.18
CA ARG A 137 -1.05 -10.27 -3.72
C ARG A 137 -1.29 -9.75 -2.31
N VAL A 138 -2.49 -9.24 -2.05
CA VAL A 138 -2.81 -8.62 -0.76
C VAL A 138 -3.77 -9.53 0.01
N ASP A 139 -3.38 -9.93 1.22
CA ASP A 139 -4.27 -10.60 2.15
C ASP A 139 -4.76 -9.61 3.22
N MET A 140 -6.08 -9.60 3.44
CA MET A 140 -6.78 -8.74 4.41
C MET A 140 -7.51 -9.55 5.48
N ARG A 141 -7.24 -10.86 5.59
CA ARG A 141 -7.95 -11.79 6.50
C ARG A 141 -7.62 -11.59 7.98
N LEU A 142 -6.50 -10.93 8.30
CA LEU A 142 -6.08 -10.68 9.68
C LEU A 142 -6.76 -9.46 10.33
N ARG A 143 -7.72 -8.83 9.65
CA ARG A 143 -8.49 -7.72 10.24
C ARG A 143 -9.47 -8.24 11.32
N PRO A 144 -9.69 -7.50 12.42
CA PRO A 144 -10.69 -7.83 13.44
C PRO A 144 -12.11 -8.01 12.89
#